data_AF-A0A519LPJ7-F1
#
_entry.id   AF-A0A519LPJ7-F1
#
_cell.length_a   1.000
_cell.length_b   1.000
_cell.length_c   1.000
_cell.angle_alpha   90.00
_cell.angle_beta   90.00
_cell.angle_gamma   90.00
#
_symmetry.space_group_name_H-M   'P 1'
#
loop_
_entity.id
_entity.type
_entity.pdbx_description
1 polymer ?
#
loop_
_entity_poly.entity_id
_entity_poly.type
_entity_poly.pdbx_seq_one_letter_code
_entity_poly.pdbx_strand_id
1 'polypeptide(L)'
;MKKILIILCFITGFNTAFANDGWLNILNEGGNNKGIKCTEAIQNAIEKASKNGGGTIFFPAGEYLTGALKLKSNITIHLDSGALLKFSENFDDYLPFVEMRYEGLMMKTFSPLFYAKDAENITIKGRGVIDGQGKAWWNEVYRIESAKGPIPETKYQKMWGEQNPGIVYEPYYK
;
A
#
# COMPACT_ATOMS: atom_id res chain seq x y z
N MET A 1 8.81 -50.00 -52.82
CA MET A 1 8.40 -49.53 -51.48
C MET A 1 8.59 -48.01 -51.42
N LYS A 2 7.52 -47.23 -51.56
CA LYS A 2 7.57 -45.75 -51.53
C LYS A 2 7.49 -45.29 -50.06
N LYS A 3 8.54 -44.63 -49.55
CA LYS A 3 8.52 -44.00 -48.22
C LYS A 3 7.89 -42.61 -48.36
N ILE A 4 6.69 -42.44 -47.81
CA ILE A 4 6.02 -41.15 -47.68
C ILE A 4 6.56 -40.47 -46.42
N LEU A 5 7.17 -39.30 -46.59
CA LEU A 5 7.67 -38.46 -45.51
C LEU A 5 6.56 -37.49 -45.10
N ILE A 6 5.93 -37.70 -43.94
CA ILE A 6 4.96 -36.77 -43.37
C ILE A 6 5.73 -35.70 -42.60
N ILE A 7 5.74 -34.47 -43.14
CA ILE A 7 6.27 -33.30 -42.46
C ILE A 7 5.15 -32.77 -41.56
N LEU A 8 5.32 -32.94 -40.24
CA LEU A 8 4.42 -32.42 -39.23
C LEU A 8 4.74 -30.93 -39.01
N CYS A 9 3.99 -30.03 -39.66
CA CYS A 9 4.08 -28.59 -39.40
C CYS A 9 3.54 -28.30 -37.99
N PHE A 10 4.44 -28.05 -37.05
CA PHE A 10 4.10 -27.38 -35.79
C PHE A 10 3.69 -25.94 -36.09
N ILE A 11 2.38 -25.69 -36.15
CA ILE A 11 1.85 -24.32 -36.13
C ILE A 11 2.04 -23.83 -34.70
N THR A 12 3.17 -23.18 -34.43
CA THR A 12 3.34 -22.39 -33.21
C THR A 12 2.42 -21.18 -33.34
N GLY A 13 1.28 -21.22 -32.66
CA GLY A 13 0.42 -20.06 -32.52
C GLY A 13 1.23 -18.91 -31.93
N PHE A 14 1.47 -17.88 -32.75
CA PHE A 14 1.92 -16.59 -32.27
C PHE A 14 0.77 -16.02 -31.43
N ASN A 15 0.81 -16.26 -30.12
CA ASN A 15 0.02 -15.47 -29.20
C ASN A 15 0.61 -14.07 -29.27
N THR A 16 -0.01 -13.18 -30.05
CA THR A 16 0.21 -11.74 -29.89
C THR A 16 -0.37 -11.36 -28.54
N ALA A 17 0.43 -11.55 -27.49
CA ALA A 17 0.24 -10.81 -26.27
C ALA A 17 0.40 -9.34 -26.65
N PHE A 18 -0.72 -8.64 -26.78
CA PHE A 18 -0.68 -7.18 -26.76
C PHE A 18 0.08 -6.81 -25.49
N ALA A 19 1.24 -6.19 -25.67
CA ALA A 19 1.96 -5.59 -24.55
C ALA A 19 1.02 -4.53 -23.99
N ASN A 20 0.36 -4.85 -22.87
CA ASN A 20 -0.22 -3.82 -22.06
C ASN A 20 0.99 -3.03 -21.56
N ASP A 21 1.06 -1.72 -21.82
CA ASP A 21 2.26 -0.90 -21.55
C ASP A 21 2.68 -0.90 -20.07
N GLY A 22 1.91 -1.58 -19.21
CA GLY A 22 2.12 -1.75 -17.78
C GLY A 22 1.51 -0.61 -16.98
N TRP A 23 1.00 0.43 -17.65
CA TRP A 23 0.45 1.62 -17.01
C TRP A 23 -1.05 1.45 -16.72
N LEU A 24 -1.39 1.52 -15.45
CA LEU A 24 -2.77 1.57 -14.96
C LEU A 24 -3.03 2.98 -14.44
N ASN A 25 -3.74 3.78 -15.23
CA ASN A 25 -4.23 5.09 -14.77
C ASN A 25 -5.30 4.85 -13.71
N ILE A 26 -5.08 5.38 -12.51
CA ILE A 26 -5.96 5.11 -11.37
C ILE A 26 -7.41 5.54 -11.60
N LEU A 27 -7.66 6.55 -12.44
CA LEU A 27 -9.01 6.98 -12.79
C LEU A 27 -9.77 5.93 -13.62
N ASN A 28 -9.05 5.15 -14.42
CA ASN A 28 -9.63 4.06 -15.20
C ASN A 28 -9.86 2.80 -14.33
N GLU A 29 -9.19 2.70 -13.19
CA GLU A 29 -9.31 1.60 -12.23
C GLU A 29 -10.31 1.90 -11.09
N GLY A 30 -11.10 2.97 -11.22
CA GLY A 30 -12.13 3.35 -10.24
C GLY A 30 -11.65 4.30 -9.13
N GLY A 31 -10.46 4.87 -9.27
CA GLY A 31 -9.94 5.89 -8.36
C GLY A 31 -10.68 7.22 -8.42
N ASN A 32 -10.48 8.06 -7.41
CA ASN A 32 -11.09 9.37 -7.30
C ASN A 32 -10.02 10.44 -7.05
N ASN A 33 -9.98 11.48 -7.88
CA ASN A 33 -9.04 12.59 -7.77
C ASN A 33 -9.65 13.88 -7.17
N LYS A 34 -10.77 13.74 -6.45
CA LYS A 34 -11.53 14.83 -5.82
C LYS A 34 -11.54 14.75 -4.29
N GLY A 35 -10.57 14.04 -3.70
CA GLY A 35 -10.43 13.88 -2.25
C GLY A 35 -11.39 12.88 -1.62
N ILE A 36 -12.14 12.09 -2.40
CA ILE A 36 -12.96 11.00 -1.87
C ILE A 36 -12.09 9.75 -1.73
N LYS A 37 -12.19 9.04 -0.60
CA LYS A 37 -11.35 7.87 -0.32
C LYS A 37 -11.52 6.80 -1.40
N CYS A 38 -10.42 6.37 -2.01
CA CYS A 38 -10.40 5.36 -3.08
C CYS A 38 -9.35 4.27 -2.88
N THR A 39 -9.06 3.90 -1.62
CA THR A 39 -8.07 2.88 -1.25
C THR A 39 -8.23 1.57 -2.02
N GLU A 40 -9.46 1.06 -2.12
CA GLU A 40 -9.75 -0.22 -2.79
C GLU A 40 -9.41 -0.20 -4.27
N ALA A 41 -9.70 0.90 -4.96
CA ALA A 41 -9.34 1.07 -6.38
C ALA A 41 -7.83 1.03 -6.58
N ILE A 42 -7.07 1.70 -5.69
CA ILE A 42 -5.60 1.71 -5.75
C ILE A 42 -5.05 0.31 -5.45
N GLN A 43 -5.56 -0.37 -4.43
CA GLN A 43 -5.12 -1.71 -4.08
C GLN A 43 -5.43 -2.73 -5.17
N ASN A 44 -6.62 -2.64 -5.79
CA ASN A 44 -7.00 -3.48 -6.93
C ASN A 44 -6.10 -3.24 -8.15
N ALA A 45 -5.72 -1.98 -8.42
CA ALA A 45 -4.77 -1.66 -9.49
C ALA A 45 -3.39 -2.27 -9.21
N ILE A 46 -2.89 -2.19 -7.97
CA ILE A 46 -1.63 -2.84 -7.55
C ILE A 46 -1.70 -4.36 -7.76
N GLU A 47 -2.77 -5.01 -7.32
CA GLU A 47 -2.96 -6.46 -7.49
C GLU A 47 -3.06 -6.85 -8.96
N LYS A 48 -3.78 -6.06 -9.78
CA LYS A 48 -3.90 -6.26 -11.23
C LYS A 48 -2.55 -6.14 -11.93
N ALA A 49 -1.76 -5.12 -11.61
CA ALA A 49 -0.41 -4.95 -12.14
C ALA A 49 0.50 -6.11 -11.73
N SER A 50 0.49 -6.50 -10.45
CA SER A 50 1.29 -7.61 -9.94
C SER A 50 0.97 -8.94 -10.63
N LYS A 51 -0.32 -9.25 -10.83
CA LYS A 51 -0.77 -10.45 -11.57
C LYS A 51 -0.29 -10.48 -13.02
N ASN A 52 -0.04 -9.32 -13.61
CA ASN A 52 0.47 -9.18 -14.97
C ASN A 52 2.02 -9.10 -15.04
N GLY A 53 2.71 -9.41 -13.94
CA GLY A 53 4.17 -9.42 -13.87
C GLY A 53 4.81 -8.11 -13.40
N GLY A 54 4.00 -7.07 -13.14
CA GLY A 54 4.44 -5.75 -12.74
C GLY A 54 3.71 -4.64 -13.49
N GLY A 55 3.97 -3.39 -13.11
CA GLY A 55 3.36 -2.25 -13.78
C GLY A 55 3.52 -0.93 -13.03
N THR A 56 3.06 0.13 -13.69
CA THR A 56 3.01 1.48 -13.16
C THR A 56 1.57 1.84 -12.80
N ILE A 57 1.32 2.12 -11.52
CA ILE A 57 0.08 2.75 -11.06
C ILE A 57 0.27 4.26 -11.21
N PHE A 58 -0.45 4.84 -12.16
CA PHE A 58 -0.30 6.23 -12.56
C PHE A 58 -1.40 7.11 -11.96
N PHE A 59 -0.99 8.18 -11.31
CA PHE A 59 -1.86 9.18 -10.70
C PHE A 59 -1.70 10.50 -11.45
N PRO A 60 -2.67 10.90 -12.29
CA PRO A 60 -2.69 12.24 -12.88
C PRO A 60 -2.97 13.31 -11.81
N ALA A 61 -3.04 14.59 -12.21
CA ALA A 61 -3.32 15.68 -11.28
C ALA A 61 -4.66 15.52 -10.54
N GLY A 62 -4.66 15.92 -9.27
CA GLY A 62 -5.82 15.91 -8.37
C GLY A 62 -5.51 15.31 -7.00
N GLU A 63 -6.52 15.25 -6.13
CA GLU A 63 -6.38 14.78 -4.74
C GLU A 63 -6.94 13.38 -4.57
N TYR A 64 -6.10 12.44 -4.15
CA TYR A 64 -6.44 11.03 -3.96
C TYR A 64 -6.35 10.69 -2.48
N LEU A 65 -7.50 10.55 -1.82
CA LEU A 65 -7.55 10.12 -0.42
C LEU A 65 -7.43 8.59 -0.35
N THR A 66 -6.53 8.08 0.48
CA THR A 66 -6.30 6.64 0.63
C THR A 66 -5.96 6.25 2.06
N GLY A 67 -6.25 5.00 2.42
CA GLY A 67 -5.63 4.32 3.56
C GLY A 67 -4.24 3.80 3.23
N ALA A 68 -3.73 2.89 4.06
CA ALA A 68 -2.46 2.22 3.80
C ALA A 68 -2.49 1.43 2.47
N LEU A 69 -1.37 1.45 1.75
CA LEU A 69 -1.20 0.76 0.48
C LEU A 69 -0.19 -0.38 0.63
N LYS A 70 -0.61 -1.61 0.33
CA LYS A 70 0.26 -2.79 0.33
C LYS A 70 0.85 -2.97 -1.06
N LEU A 71 2.15 -2.71 -1.19
CA LEU A 71 2.87 -2.85 -2.45
C LEU A 71 3.29 -4.31 -2.68
N LYS A 72 3.46 -4.66 -3.95
CA LYS A 72 3.92 -5.97 -4.44
C LYS A 72 5.21 -5.78 -5.24
N SER A 73 5.87 -6.89 -5.59
CA SER A 73 7.04 -6.83 -6.47
C SER A 73 6.71 -6.23 -7.83
N ASN A 74 7.69 -5.56 -8.44
CA ASN A 74 7.62 -4.96 -9.78
C ASN A 74 6.56 -3.85 -9.93
N ILE A 75 6.21 -3.18 -8.83
CA ILE A 75 5.24 -2.08 -8.83
C ILE A 75 5.95 -0.73 -8.85
N THR A 76 5.51 0.15 -9.75
CA THR A 76 5.85 1.56 -9.76
C THR A 76 4.63 2.39 -9.35
N ILE A 77 4.74 3.20 -8.31
CA ILE A 77 3.80 4.29 -8.02
C ILE A 77 4.34 5.55 -8.72
N HIS A 78 3.57 6.10 -9.66
CA HIS A 78 3.93 7.31 -10.39
C HIS A 78 2.92 8.42 -10.13
N LEU A 79 3.34 9.42 -9.35
CA LEU A 79 2.55 10.63 -9.05
C LEU A 79 2.94 11.76 -10.01
N ASP A 80 2.07 12.08 -10.97
CA ASP A 80 2.34 13.18 -11.91
C ASP A 80 2.34 14.54 -11.20
N SER A 81 2.81 15.58 -11.90
CA SER A 81 2.73 16.95 -11.39
C SER A 81 1.29 17.33 -11.05
N GLY A 82 1.08 17.85 -9.84
CA GLY A 82 -0.26 18.20 -9.35
C GLY A 82 -1.06 17.03 -8.78
N ALA A 83 -0.52 15.80 -8.77
CA ALA A 83 -1.10 14.70 -8.01
C ALA A 83 -0.78 14.86 -6.52
N LEU A 84 -1.81 14.79 -5.67
CA LEU A 84 -1.70 14.74 -4.22
C LEU A 84 -2.22 13.38 -3.75
N LEU A 85 -1.32 12.49 -3.34
CA LEU A 85 -1.69 11.25 -2.67
C LEU A 85 -1.73 11.51 -1.17
N LYS A 86 -2.94 11.59 -0.63
CA LYS A 86 -3.21 12.00 0.74
C LYS A 86 -3.68 10.81 1.56
N PHE A 87 -3.03 10.57 2.69
CA PHE A 87 -3.31 9.44 3.56
C PHE A 87 -4.31 9.81 4.66
N SER A 88 -5.28 8.93 4.89
CA SER A 88 -6.41 9.11 5.81
C SER A 88 -5.99 9.42 7.24
N GLU A 89 -6.73 10.29 7.92
CA GLU A 89 -6.58 10.51 9.37
C GLU A 89 -7.30 9.43 10.21
N ASN A 90 -8.07 8.55 9.58
CA ASN A 90 -8.75 7.46 10.26
C ASN A 90 -7.80 6.28 10.48
N PHE A 91 -7.46 6.02 11.73
CA PHE A 91 -6.62 4.89 12.16
C PHE A 91 -7.12 3.52 11.69
N ASP A 92 -8.44 3.33 11.49
CA ASP A 92 -8.98 2.07 10.96
C ASP A 92 -8.51 1.76 9.53
N ASP A 93 -8.12 2.78 8.76
CA ASP A 93 -7.59 2.62 7.40
C ASP A 93 -6.15 2.07 7.35
N TYR A 94 -5.56 1.80 8.52
CA TYR A 94 -4.24 1.21 8.71
C TYR A 94 -4.29 -0.16 9.40
N LEU A 95 -5.49 -0.72 9.53
CA LEU A 95 -5.74 -2.09 9.98
C LEU A 95 -5.90 -3.05 8.78
N PRO A 96 -5.69 -4.37 8.99
CA PRO A 96 -5.17 -5.00 10.21
C PRO A 96 -3.70 -4.65 10.44
N PHE A 97 -3.25 -4.80 11.69
CA PHE A 97 -1.83 -4.62 12.02
C PHE A 97 -0.92 -5.50 11.17
N VAL A 98 0.25 -4.95 10.85
CA VAL A 98 1.32 -5.62 10.11
C VAL A 98 2.56 -5.69 10.98
N GLU A 99 3.41 -6.66 10.69
CA GLU A 99 4.72 -6.77 11.32
C GLU A 99 5.64 -5.68 10.78
N MET A 100 6.16 -4.85 11.67
CA MET A 100 7.10 -3.79 11.34
C MET A 100 8.03 -3.53 12.53
N ARG A 101 9.04 -2.69 12.31
CA ARG A 101 9.98 -2.28 13.35
C ARG A 101 9.58 -0.90 13.88
N TYR A 102 9.35 -0.81 15.18
CA TYR A 102 9.17 0.45 15.89
C TYR A 102 10.28 0.60 16.93
N GLU A 103 11.07 1.68 16.82
CA GLU A 103 12.18 2.00 17.74
C GLU A 103 13.13 0.84 18.08
N GLY A 104 13.40 -0.03 17.09
CA GLY A 104 14.32 -1.16 17.24
C GLY A 104 13.66 -2.48 17.63
N LEU A 105 12.36 -2.47 17.99
CA LEU A 105 11.61 -3.67 18.34
C LEU A 105 10.71 -4.12 17.17
N MET A 106 10.73 -5.43 16.88
CA MET A 106 9.79 -6.03 15.94
C MET A 106 8.45 -6.26 16.64
N MET A 107 7.36 -5.75 16.05
CA MET A 107 6.02 -5.84 16.62
C MET A 107 4.94 -5.80 15.53
N LYS A 108 3.72 -6.19 15.88
CA LYS A 108 2.52 -5.95 15.07
C LYS A 108 1.87 -4.63 15.47
N THR A 109 1.80 -3.68 14.54
CA THR A 109 1.13 -2.38 14.75
C THR A 109 0.52 -1.88 13.45
N PHE A 110 -0.02 -0.66 13.43
CA PHE A 110 -0.60 -0.04 12.24
C PHE A 110 0.28 -0.20 11.01
N SER A 111 -0.36 -0.47 9.87
CA SER A 111 0.35 -0.49 8.59
C SER A 111 1.03 0.85 8.34
N PRO A 112 2.30 0.86 7.88
CA PRO A 112 2.88 2.06 7.28
C PRO A 112 2.04 2.56 6.10
N LEU A 113 2.24 3.83 5.72
CA LEU A 113 1.56 4.45 4.56
C LEU A 113 1.74 3.60 3.30
N PHE A 114 2.98 3.23 3.00
CA PHE A 114 3.34 2.21 2.03
C PHE A 114 3.96 1.03 2.76
N TYR A 115 3.36 -0.15 2.62
CA TYR A 115 3.87 -1.37 3.23
C TYR A 115 4.26 -2.37 2.14
N ALA A 116 5.49 -2.87 2.21
CA ALA A 116 5.98 -3.93 1.36
C ALA A 116 6.75 -4.93 2.24
N LYS A 117 6.41 -6.21 2.12
CA LYS A 117 7.10 -7.31 2.79
C LYS A 117 7.42 -8.37 1.75
N ASP A 118 8.66 -8.88 1.78
CA ASP A 118 9.16 -9.90 0.87
C ASP A 118 8.93 -9.55 -0.61
N ALA A 119 9.18 -8.28 -0.97
CA ALA A 119 8.93 -7.73 -2.30
C ALA A 119 10.18 -7.03 -2.86
N GLU A 120 10.30 -7.02 -4.18
CA GLU A 120 11.45 -6.48 -4.91
C GLU A 120 11.03 -5.55 -6.07
N ASN A 121 11.96 -4.73 -6.56
CA ASN A 121 11.76 -3.86 -7.72
C ASN A 121 10.56 -2.89 -7.57
N ILE A 122 10.46 -2.26 -6.41
CA ILE A 122 9.44 -1.24 -6.13
C ILE A 122 10.02 0.15 -6.42
N THR A 123 9.26 0.96 -7.15
CA THR A 123 9.62 2.35 -7.44
C THR A 123 8.50 3.29 -6.98
N ILE A 124 8.84 4.38 -6.30
CA ILE A 124 7.94 5.52 -6.08
C ILE A 124 8.60 6.73 -6.74
N LYS A 125 7.93 7.33 -7.73
CA LYS A 125 8.51 8.41 -8.53
C LYS A 125 7.46 9.43 -8.97
N GLY A 126 7.95 10.51 -9.56
CA GLY A 126 7.14 11.57 -10.15
C GLY A 126 7.34 12.90 -9.45
N ARG A 127 6.46 13.86 -9.74
CA ARG A 127 6.51 15.24 -9.23
C ARG A 127 5.29 15.61 -8.38
N GLY A 128 4.44 14.63 -8.05
CA GLY A 128 3.35 14.80 -7.12
C GLY A 128 3.79 14.82 -5.65
N VAL A 129 2.82 14.97 -4.76
CA VAL A 129 3.01 15.08 -3.31
C VAL A 129 2.44 13.85 -2.62
N ILE A 130 3.15 13.36 -1.60
CA ILE A 130 2.66 12.39 -0.64
C ILE A 130 2.41 13.14 0.67
N ASP A 131 1.17 13.17 1.13
CA ASP A 131 0.79 13.81 2.39
C ASP A 131 0.30 12.74 3.38
N GLY A 132 1.06 12.55 4.47
CA GLY A 132 0.77 11.57 5.51
C GLY A 132 -0.28 11.99 6.54
N GLN A 133 -0.73 13.25 6.52
CA GLN A 133 -1.64 13.84 7.51
C GLN A 133 -1.26 13.54 8.98
N GLY A 134 0.04 13.72 9.29
CA GLY A 134 0.64 13.33 10.58
C GLY A 134 0.01 13.96 11.84
N LYS A 135 -0.75 15.06 11.70
CA LYS A 135 -1.36 15.76 12.84
C LYS A 135 -2.27 14.86 13.67
N ALA A 136 -3.07 14.00 13.04
CA ALA A 136 -3.94 13.06 13.74
C ALA A 136 -3.15 12.09 14.63
N TRP A 137 -2.00 11.63 14.14
CA TRP A 137 -1.08 10.73 14.86
C TRP A 137 -0.39 11.43 16.03
N TRP A 138 0.14 12.64 15.80
CA TRP A 138 0.79 13.42 16.87
C TRP A 138 -0.19 13.83 17.97
N ASN A 139 -1.45 14.11 17.63
CA ASN A 139 -2.46 14.38 18.64
C ASN A 139 -2.66 13.20 19.61
N GLU A 140 -2.56 11.97 19.13
CA GLU A 140 -2.67 10.78 19.98
C GLU A 140 -1.43 10.61 20.88
N VAL A 141 -0.23 10.88 20.34
CA VAL A 141 0.99 10.95 21.14
C VAL A 141 0.83 11.99 22.24
N TYR A 142 0.49 13.23 21.89
CA TYR A 142 0.31 14.31 22.88
C TYR A 142 -0.81 14.03 23.88
N ARG A 143 -1.88 13.32 23.50
CA ARG A 143 -2.93 12.88 24.43
C ARG A 143 -2.35 12.01 25.56
N ILE A 144 -1.38 11.15 25.25
CA ILE A 144 -0.68 10.30 26.21
C ILE A 144 0.37 11.12 26.96
N GLU A 145 1.25 11.82 26.25
CA GLU A 145 2.40 12.47 26.88
C GLU A 145 2.01 13.63 27.82
N SER A 146 0.91 14.34 27.51
CA SER A 146 0.46 15.48 28.31
C SER A 146 -0.51 15.13 29.43
N ALA A 147 -0.90 13.85 29.59
CA ALA A 147 -1.88 13.50 30.60
C ALA A 147 -1.29 13.61 32.01
N LYS A 148 -2.10 14.13 32.95
CA LYS A 148 -1.70 14.33 34.35
C LYS A 148 -1.87 13.10 35.23
N GLY A 149 -2.09 11.94 34.62
CA GLY A 149 -2.38 10.68 35.29
C GLY A 149 -2.87 9.61 34.31
N PRO A 150 -3.23 8.42 34.82
CA PRO A 150 -3.67 7.31 33.98
C PRO A 150 -4.89 7.68 33.13
N ILE A 151 -4.85 7.33 31.85
CA ILE A 151 -5.96 7.50 30.90
C ILE A 151 -6.41 6.13 30.39
N PRO A 152 -7.72 5.96 30.06
CA PRO A 152 -8.21 4.72 29.49
C PRO A 152 -7.50 4.37 28.18
N GLU A 153 -7.22 3.09 27.99
CA GLU A 153 -6.71 2.55 26.74
C GLU A 153 -7.73 2.67 25.61
N THR A 154 -7.27 3.11 24.45
CA THR A 154 -8.06 3.07 23.21
C THR A 154 -8.25 1.64 22.73
N LYS A 155 -9.19 1.43 21.79
CA LYS A 155 -9.36 0.14 21.13
C LYS A 155 -8.05 -0.36 20.49
N TYR A 156 -7.24 0.56 19.95
CA TYR A 156 -5.99 0.23 19.29
C TYR A 156 -4.90 -0.22 20.25
N GLN A 157 -4.80 0.41 21.44
CA GLN A 157 -3.86 0.00 22.47
C GLN A 157 -4.18 -1.41 22.99
N LYS A 158 -5.47 -1.72 23.20
CA LYS A 158 -5.93 -3.08 23.57
C LYS A 158 -5.60 -4.11 22.50
N MET A 159 -5.97 -3.82 21.24
CA MET A 159 -5.63 -4.66 20.09
C MET A 159 -4.13 -4.88 19.96
N TRP A 160 -3.32 -3.87 20.26
CA TRP A 160 -1.87 -3.96 20.20
C TRP A 160 -1.33 -4.90 21.29
N GLY A 161 -1.84 -4.80 22.53
CA GLY A 161 -1.49 -5.72 23.61
C GLY A 161 -1.84 -7.17 23.28
N GLU A 162 -3.03 -7.41 22.71
CA GLU A 162 -3.47 -8.74 22.29
C GLU A 162 -2.58 -9.35 21.19
N GLN A 163 -2.08 -8.54 20.26
CA GLN A 163 -1.25 -9.01 19.16
C GLN A 163 0.25 -9.08 19.48
N ASN A 164 0.67 -8.53 20.63
CA ASN A 164 2.06 -8.49 21.06
C ASN A 164 2.24 -8.97 22.52
N PRO A 165 1.75 -10.16 22.89
CA PRO A 165 1.69 -10.61 24.29
C PRO A 165 3.07 -10.76 24.96
N GLY A 166 4.15 -10.85 24.18
CA GLY A 166 5.52 -11.00 24.67
C GLY A 166 6.30 -9.68 24.81
N ILE A 167 5.70 -8.54 24.45
CA ILE A 167 6.38 -7.24 24.55
C ILE A 167 6.14 -6.64 25.93
N VAL A 168 7.24 -6.44 26.66
CA VAL A 168 7.24 -5.73 27.95
C VAL A 168 7.60 -4.27 27.67
N TYR A 169 6.78 -3.36 28.20
CA TYR A 169 7.01 -1.92 28.09
C TYR A 169 6.77 -1.27 29.45
N GLU A 170 7.47 -0.17 29.71
CA GLU A 170 7.22 0.64 30.90
C GLU A 170 5.99 1.54 30.67
N PRO A 171 5.10 1.70 31.68
CA PRO A 171 4.05 2.72 31.60
C PRO A 171 4.66 4.11 31.42
N TYR A 172 4.04 4.92 30.56
CA TYR A 172 4.49 6.30 30.33
C TYR A 172 4.37 7.19 31.59
N TYR A 173 3.41 6.88 32.48
CA TYR A 173 3.22 7.59 33.74
C TYR A 173 3.99 6.89 34.87
N LYS A 174 5.12 7.48 35.27
CA LYS A 174 5.75 7.25 36.59
C LYS A 174 5.53 8.49 37.45
#